data_AF-A0A9D1C1C8-F1
#
_entry.id   AF-A0A9D1C1C8-F1
#
_cell.length_a   1.000
_cell.length_b   1.000
_cell.length_c   1.000
_cell.angle_alpha   90.00
_cell.angle_beta   90.00
_cell.angle_gamma   90.00
#
_symmetry.space_group_name_H-M   'P 1'
#
loop_
_entity.id
_entity.type
_entity.pdbx_description
1 polymer ?
#
loop_
_entity_poly.entity_id
_entity_poly.type
_entity_poly.pdbx_seq_one_letter_code
_entity_poly.pdbx_strand_id
1 'polypeptide(L)'
;MKVLLIAINAKFEHEGLAVWYLKQACQNKGIPAKVLRFSINDSIQRIWASIMEEQPDVAAFSCYIWNREIVIKLISDLKKAKPDCYVIVGGPEASYEGSEKDFYMYGADFIIRGEGESKLPSLLKAIEKKDGSFSLDGDSCGGTEYISPFCSEYLSLIKDRIAYIESSRGCPYRCSYCLSSVSRGFIMYPPEEIEADIRKLVEAGAKTIKFVDRSFNVNERHALAIWDIVRKFSGRNVTFHFEINADILSDAQIESLISMPAGLVQIEAGIQTVKPETLKEISRVMDVDKAVDNLKIIMGKGNIHVHTDLIAGLPYDDMNSFKKAFNRVYEIKAHHLQLGFLKLLHGTRIRLEAEKHGYKYREYPPYEVIENRYITADEILVLKGVEEVLDRTWNSGRLNLTLDYLVKFFDSPFDMYHDMAGFFRERGRLYQPLSAENLFRLIREFSSTVGGIDLLSLDSCMALDYACSLKNPVIPEFLTCSGVRALDGKEILESLTGERWRKEHRKRILVLSGRLPATGLSLHNTGKNLQVSGMKEEGDPGNNGVNHSVFENRMLIDRAGNKPDITDRVFIDVAHIDPVTGRAVPTAVF
;
A
#
# COMPACT_ATOMS: atom_id res chain seq x y z
N MET A 1 -7.01 -40.62 4.50
CA MET A 1 -6.33 -39.59 5.31
C MET A 1 -6.99 -38.23 5.06
N LYS A 2 -7.41 -37.51 6.10
CA LYS A 2 -8.01 -36.18 6.02
C LYS A 2 -6.97 -35.09 6.28
N VAL A 3 -6.65 -34.32 5.25
CA VAL A 3 -5.61 -33.28 5.26
C VAL A 3 -6.23 -31.89 5.30
N LEU A 4 -5.81 -31.08 6.28
CA LEU A 4 -6.16 -29.66 6.39
C LEU A 4 -4.95 -28.78 6.07
N LEU A 5 -5.16 -27.76 5.23
CA LEU A 5 -4.22 -26.68 4.97
C LEU A 5 -4.78 -25.42 5.65
N ILE A 6 -4.06 -24.88 6.63
CA ILE A 6 -4.58 -23.86 7.54
C ILE A 6 -3.84 -22.54 7.30
N ALA A 7 -4.60 -21.53 6.91
CA ALA A 7 -4.14 -20.15 6.73
C ALA A 7 -4.77 -19.23 7.78
N ILE A 8 -3.93 -18.47 8.49
CA ILE A 8 -4.34 -17.41 9.41
C ILE A 8 -3.77 -16.08 8.87
N ASN A 9 -4.62 -15.32 8.20
CA ASN A 9 -4.27 -14.12 7.44
C ASN A 9 -4.17 -12.88 8.34
N ALA A 10 -3.44 -11.85 7.90
CA ALA A 10 -3.27 -10.62 8.68
C ALA A 10 -4.59 -9.84 8.86
N LYS A 11 -5.51 -9.90 7.89
CA LYS A 11 -6.87 -9.36 7.94
C LYS A 11 -7.78 -10.19 7.03
N PHE A 12 -9.09 -9.97 7.13
CA PHE A 12 -10.08 -10.65 6.28
C PHE A 12 -9.85 -10.41 4.78
N GLU A 13 -9.51 -9.20 4.37
CA GLU A 13 -9.33 -8.85 2.95
C GLU A 13 -8.11 -9.52 2.30
N HIS A 14 -7.19 -10.05 3.10
CA HIS A 14 -6.00 -10.75 2.63
C HIS A 14 -6.25 -12.26 2.55
N GLU A 15 -5.83 -12.86 1.44
CA GLU A 15 -5.93 -14.30 1.22
C GLU A 15 -4.52 -14.91 1.08
N GLY A 16 -4.15 -15.84 1.97
CA GLY A 16 -2.84 -16.46 1.99
C GLY A 16 -2.61 -17.38 0.78
N LEU A 17 -1.89 -16.90 -0.23
CA LEU A 17 -1.70 -17.60 -1.50
C LEU A 17 -1.02 -18.98 -1.36
N ALA A 18 -0.14 -19.15 -0.37
CA ALA A 18 0.65 -20.37 -0.17
C ALA A 18 -0.23 -21.64 -0.01
N VAL A 19 -1.31 -21.59 0.78
CA VAL A 19 -2.15 -22.80 0.98
C VAL A 19 -2.90 -23.21 -0.28
N TRP A 20 -3.11 -22.28 -1.22
CA TRP A 20 -3.78 -22.56 -2.49
C TRP A 20 -2.84 -23.20 -3.50
N TYR A 21 -1.57 -22.78 -3.56
CA TYR A 21 -0.52 -23.54 -4.27
C TYR A 21 -0.42 -24.98 -3.76
N LEU A 22 -0.37 -25.14 -2.43
CA LEU A 22 -0.30 -26.47 -1.80
C LEU A 22 -1.53 -27.33 -2.10
N LYS A 23 -2.74 -26.73 -2.08
CA LYS A 23 -3.99 -27.42 -2.46
C LYS A 23 -3.92 -27.92 -3.90
N GLN A 24 -3.54 -27.07 -4.84
CA GLN A 24 -3.44 -27.45 -6.25
C GLN A 24 -2.37 -28.53 -6.47
N ALA A 25 -1.22 -28.42 -5.79
CA ALA A 25 -0.16 -29.42 -5.89
C ALA A 25 -0.59 -30.79 -5.34
N CYS A 26 -1.35 -30.82 -4.23
CA CYS A 26 -1.98 -32.03 -3.72
C CYS A 26 -2.99 -32.61 -4.71
N GLN A 27 -3.84 -31.76 -5.30
CA GLN A 27 -4.85 -32.16 -6.29
C GLN A 27 -4.21 -32.78 -7.53
N ASN A 28 -3.12 -32.22 -8.06
CA ASN A 28 -2.36 -32.76 -9.19
C ASN A 28 -1.77 -34.15 -8.90
N LYS A 29 -1.63 -34.53 -7.62
CA LYS A 29 -1.16 -35.85 -7.19
C LYS A 29 -2.28 -36.76 -6.68
N GLY A 30 -3.54 -36.36 -6.84
CA GLY A 30 -4.72 -37.13 -6.41
C GLY A 30 -4.96 -37.13 -4.91
N ILE A 31 -4.38 -36.19 -4.17
CA ILE A 31 -4.48 -36.11 -2.70
C ILE A 31 -5.55 -35.08 -2.32
N PRO A 32 -6.66 -35.48 -1.69
CA PRO A 32 -7.69 -34.54 -1.25
C PRO A 32 -7.18 -33.71 -0.06
N ALA A 33 -7.22 -32.39 -0.19
CA ALA A 33 -6.86 -31.45 0.87
C ALA A 33 -7.91 -30.34 0.99
N LYS A 34 -8.28 -30.00 2.23
CA LYS A 34 -9.24 -28.95 2.54
C LYS A 34 -8.52 -27.73 3.09
N VAL A 35 -8.86 -26.54 2.58
CA VAL A 35 -8.30 -25.28 3.08
C VAL A 35 -9.21 -24.73 4.17
N LEU A 36 -8.65 -24.42 5.34
CA LEU A 36 -9.30 -23.64 6.39
C LEU A 36 -8.65 -22.26 6.46
N ARG A 37 -9.49 -21.23 6.57
CA ARG A 37 -9.07 -19.84 6.49
C ARG A 37 -9.58 -19.05 7.68
N PHE A 38 -8.68 -18.29 8.27
CA PHE A 38 -8.94 -17.41 9.40
C PHE A 38 -8.15 -16.11 9.24
N SER A 39 -8.39 -15.19 10.14
CA SER A 39 -7.59 -13.97 10.32
C SER A 39 -7.09 -13.89 11.76
N ILE A 40 -6.10 -13.05 12.03
CA ILE A 40 -5.63 -12.78 13.41
C ILE A 40 -6.71 -12.14 14.30
N ASN A 41 -7.80 -11.65 13.71
CA ASN A 41 -8.95 -11.10 14.45
C ASN A 41 -9.95 -12.19 14.89
N ASP A 42 -9.85 -13.40 14.34
CA ASP A 42 -10.66 -14.53 14.80
C ASP A 42 -10.15 -15.03 16.16
N SER A 43 -11.06 -15.34 17.08
CA SER A 43 -10.66 -15.87 18.38
C SER A 43 -9.97 -17.22 18.22
N ILE A 44 -8.90 -17.45 18.99
CA ILE A 44 -8.15 -18.71 18.94
C ILE A 44 -9.06 -19.91 19.23
N GLN A 45 -10.07 -19.75 20.09
CA GLN A 45 -11.05 -20.80 20.41
C GLN A 45 -11.91 -21.17 19.19
N ARG A 46 -12.30 -20.19 18.36
CA ARG A 46 -13.04 -20.46 17.12
C ARG A 46 -12.16 -21.21 16.12
N ILE A 47 -10.91 -20.76 15.94
CA ILE A 47 -9.95 -21.40 15.04
C ILE A 47 -9.74 -22.86 15.46
N TRP A 48 -9.48 -23.08 16.76
CA TRP A 48 -9.35 -24.38 17.39
C TRP A 48 -10.56 -25.29 17.14
N ALA A 49 -11.76 -24.81 17.46
CA ALA A 49 -12.99 -25.57 17.28
C ALA A 49 -13.19 -26.02 15.83
N SER A 50 -13.01 -25.10 14.86
CA SER A 50 -13.12 -25.41 13.43
C SER A 50 -12.09 -26.44 12.95
N ILE A 51 -10.88 -26.47 13.51
CA ILE A 51 -9.89 -27.51 13.20
C ILE A 51 -10.34 -28.86 13.77
N MET A 52 -10.80 -28.89 15.02
CA MET A 52 -11.19 -30.14 15.70
C MET A 52 -12.48 -30.75 15.16
N GLU A 53 -13.45 -29.95 14.74
CA GLU A 53 -14.69 -30.40 14.08
C GLU A 53 -14.39 -31.19 12.79
N GLU A 54 -13.31 -30.82 12.10
CA GLU A 54 -12.87 -31.55 10.92
C GLU A 54 -12.21 -32.89 11.25
N GLN A 55 -11.80 -33.17 12.49
CA GLN A 55 -11.12 -34.42 12.86
C GLN A 55 -9.93 -34.77 11.93
N PRO A 56 -8.94 -33.88 11.74
CA PRO A 56 -7.84 -34.08 10.79
C PRO A 56 -6.95 -35.27 11.13
N ASP A 57 -6.46 -35.97 10.12
CA ASP A 57 -5.31 -36.87 10.26
C ASP A 57 -4.00 -36.08 10.10
N VAL A 58 -4.03 -35.04 9.27
CA VAL A 58 -2.91 -34.10 9.06
C VAL A 58 -3.41 -32.66 9.14
N ALA A 59 -2.71 -31.83 9.91
CA ALA A 59 -2.92 -30.39 9.97
C ALA A 59 -1.64 -29.65 9.55
N ALA A 60 -1.67 -28.99 8.40
CA ALA A 60 -0.54 -28.22 7.87
C ALA A 60 -0.78 -26.72 8.03
N PHE A 61 0.08 -26.04 8.79
CA PHE A 61 -0.01 -24.61 9.08
C PHE A 61 0.95 -23.80 8.20
N SER A 62 0.44 -22.72 7.60
CA SER A 62 1.27 -21.70 6.96
C SER A 62 1.61 -20.58 7.96
N CYS A 63 2.86 -20.55 8.40
CA CYS A 63 3.34 -19.71 9.49
C CYS A 63 4.11 -18.47 8.98
N TYR A 64 3.56 -17.30 9.29
CA TYR A 64 4.08 -15.98 9.00
C TYR A 64 4.30 -15.19 10.30
N ILE A 65 5.03 -14.09 10.22
CA ILE A 65 5.36 -13.23 11.36
C ILE A 65 4.13 -12.82 12.18
N TRP A 66 2.99 -12.52 11.54
CA TRP A 66 1.78 -12.06 12.22
C TRP A 66 0.97 -13.18 12.90
N ASN A 67 1.18 -14.44 12.54
CA ASN A 67 0.38 -15.56 13.06
C ASN A 67 1.17 -16.57 13.90
N ARG A 68 2.49 -16.40 14.03
CA ARG A 68 3.39 -17.35 14.72
C ARG A 68 2.90 -17.75 16.11
N GLU A 69 2.52 -16.78 16.94
CA GLU A 69 2.07 -17.04 18.31
C GLU A 69 0.75 -17.83 18.36
N ILE A 70 -0.16 -17.56 17.42
CA ILE A 70 -1.44 -18.28 17.31
C ILE A 70 -1.17 -19.71 16.87
N VAL A 71 -0.33 -19.90 15.85
CA VAL A 71 0.06 -21.22 15.32
C VAL A 71 0.70 -22.08 16.41
N ILE A 72 1.65 -21.55 17.18
CA ILE A 72 2.30 -22.28 18.27
C ILE A 72 1.30 -22.80 19.31
N LYS A 73 0.36 -21.95 19.73
CA LYS A 73 -0.68 -22.34 20.69
C LYS A 73 -1.57 -23.44 20.12
N LEU A 74 -2.02 -23.29 18.87
CA LEU A 74 -2.87 -24.27 18.19
C LEU A 74 -2.16 -25.63 18.00
N ILE A 75 -0.87 -25.64 17.69
CA ILE A 75 -0.08 -26.87 17.57
C ILE A 75 -0.03 -27.61 18.90
N SER A 76 0.31 -26.90 19.98
CA SER A 76 0.35 -27.47 21.34
C SER A 76 -0.99 -28.06 21.74
N ASP A 77 -2.09 -27.33 21.49
CA ASP A 77 -3.42 -27.79 21.86
C ASP A 77 -3.85 -29.00 21.01
N LEU A 78 -3.53 -28.98 19.70
CA LEU A 78 -3.86 -30.07 18.77
C LEU A 78 -3.18 -31.36 19.17
N LYS A 79 -1.88 -31.29 19.49
CA LYS A 79 -1.13 -32.48 19.86
C LYS A 79 -1.58 -33.08 21.20
N LYS A 80 -2.09 -32.26 22.13
CA LYS A 80 -2.69 -32.74 23.38
C LYS A 80 -4.05 -33.41 23.17
N ALA A 81 -4.90 -32.84 22.30
CA ALA A 81 -6.24 -33.35 22.07
C ALA A 81 -6.28 -34.54 21.10
N LYS A 82 -5.37 -34.56 20.11
CA LYS A 82 -5.26 -35.60 19.08
C LYS A 82 -3.79 -35.97 18.82
N PRO A 83 -3.16 -36.77 19.71
CA PRO A 83 -1.73 -37.12 19.62
C PRO A 83 -1.32 -37.77 18.28
N ASP A 84 -2.24 -38.54 17.67
CA ASP A 84 -2.02 -39.25 16.41
C ASP A 84 -2.14 -38.35 15.17
N CYS A 85 -2.57 -37.08 15.32
CA CYS A 85 -2.60 -36.14 14.20
C CYS A 85 -1.17 -35.70 13.87
N TYR A 86 -0.80 -35.80 12.59
CA TYR A 86 0.45 -35.24 12.09
C TYR A 86 0.31 -33.73 11.91
N VAL A 87 1.21 -32.98 12.54
CA VAL A 87 1.30 -31.53 12.45
C VAL A 87 2.47 -31.16 11.55
N ILE A 88 2.18 -30.41 10.48
CA ILE A 88 3.17 -29.90 9.54
C ILE A 88 3.19 -28.38 9.66
N VAL A 89 4.37 -27.76 9.67
CA VAL A 89 4.51 -26.30 9.64
C VAL A 89 5.38 -25.90 8.46
N GLY A 90 4.93 -24.92 7.69
CA GLY A 90 5.73 -24.27 6.64
C GLY A 90 5.57 -22.76 6.68
N GLY A 91 6.14 -22.08 5.69
CA GLY A 91 6.09 -20.63 5.57
C GLY A 91 7.35 -19.92 6.14
N PRO A 92 7.42 -18.58 6.03
CA PRO A 92 8.64 -17.84 6.30
C PRO A 92 9.21 -18.01 7.72
N GLU A 93 8.35 -18.07 8.75
CA GLU A 93 8.82 -18.26 10.14
C GLU A 93 9.29 -19.69 10.43
N ALA A 94 9.04 -20.64 9.53
CA ALA A 94 9.49 -22.03 9.65
C ALA A 94 10.66 -22.36 8.71
N SER A 95 11.15 -21.38 7.93
CA SER A 95 12.14 -21.62 6.86
C SER A 95 13.58 -21.23 7.22
N TYR A 96 13.82 -20.55 8.34
CA TYR A 96 15.18 -20.20 8.76
C TYR A 96 15.85 -21.32 9.57
N GLU A 97 17.18 -21.30 9.61
CA GLU A 97 17.97 -22.29 10.36
C GLU A 97 17.73 -22.20 11.87
N GLY A 98 17.35 -23.33 12.50
CA GLY A 98 17.07 -23.41 13.93
C GLY A 98 15.59 -23.26 14.31
N SER A 99 14.74 -22.77 13.39
CA SER A 99 13.28 -22.61 13.59
C SER A 99 12.56 -23.90 13.96
N GLU A 100 13.07 -25.04 13.52
CA GLU A 100 12.51 -26.36 13.73
C GLU A 100 12.44 -26.72 15.21
N LYS A 101 13.43 -26.30 16.02
CA LYS A 101 13.45 -26.57 17.46
C LYS A 101 12.26 -25.92 18.16
N ASP A 102 11.91 -24.71 17.72
CA ASP A 102 10.78 -23.98 18.28
C ASP A 102 9.48 -24.75 18.05
N PHE A 103 9.20 -25.15 16.81
CA PHE A 103 7.94 -25.82 16.48
C PHE A 103 7.87 -27.26 16.99
N TYR A 104 8.98 -28.01 16.95
CA TYR A 104 9.03 -29.37 17.49
C TYR A 104 8.79 -29.39 19.01
N MET A 105 9.28 -28.38 19.74
CA MET A 105 9.01 -28.26 21.18
C MET A 105 7.51 -28.17 21.49
N TYR A 106 6.72 -27.57 20.61
CA TYR A 106 5.27 -27.45 20.79
C TYR A 106 4.47 -28.63 20.21
N GLY A 107 5.12 -29.59 19.55
CA GLY A 107 4.48 -30.80 19.04
C GLY A 107 4.25 -30.87 17.53
N ALA A 108 4.94 -30.02 16.75
CA ALA A 108 5.03 -30.26 15.30
C ALA A 108 5.74 -31.59 15.00
N ASP A 109 5.33 -32.28 13.94
CA ASP A 109 5.96 -33.53 13.49
C ASP A 109 6.93 -33.26 12.32
N PHE A 110 6.57 -32.35 11.41
CA PHE A 110 7.39 -32.02 10.24
C PHE A 110 7.46 -30.52 9.96
N ILE A 111 8.60 -30.08 9.42
CA ILE A 111 8.82 -28.69 8.98
C ILE A 111 9.14 -28.71 7.49
N ILE A 112 8.40 -27.91 6.71
CA ILE A 112 8.65 -27.69 5.29
C ILE A 112 9.31 -26.32 5.14
N ARG A 113 10.61 -26.32 4.84
CA ARG A 113 11.36 -25.11 4.50
C ARG A 113 11.26 -24.79 3.01
N GLY A 114 11.16 -23.52 2.67
CA GLY A 114 11.09 -23.06 1.29
C GLY A 114 9.79 -23.48 0.60
N GLU A 115 9.90 -23.85 -0.67
CA GLU A 115 8.77 -24.25 -1.52
C GLU A 115 8.19 -25.60 -1.09
N GLY A 116 6.85 -25.68 -1.00
CA GLY A 116 6.15 -26.83 -0.46
C GLY A 116 5.38 -27.65 -1.49
N GLU A 117 5.27 -27.18 -2.72
CA GLU A 117 4.43 -27.74 -3.78
C GLU A 117 4.87 -29.16 -4.17
N SER A 118 6.16 -29.45 -4.17
CA SER A 118 6.69 -30.80 -4.40
C SER A 118 6.79 -31.62 -3.11
N LYS A 119 7.15 -30.97 -2.01
CA LYS A 119 7.46 -31.60 -0.72
C LYS A 119 6.22 -32.11 0.01
N LEU A 120 5.17 -31.29 0.09
CA LEU A 120 3.96 -31.63 0.85
C LEU A 120 3.27 -32.88 0.26
N PRO A 121 2.97 -32.98 -1.05
CA PRO A 121 2.37 -34.20 -1.60
C PRO A 121 3.24 -35.45 -1.39
N SER A 122 4.57 -35.30 -1.44
CA SER A 122 5.52 -36.40 -1.22
C SER A 122 5.48 -36.88 0.23
N LEU A 123 5.51 -35.94 1.19
CA LEU A 123 5.39 -36.21 2.62
C LEU A 123 4.04 -36.86 2.96
N LEU A 124 2.94 -36.37 2.40
CA LEU A 124 1.60 -36.94 2.63
C LEU A 124 1.52 -38.39 2.15
N LYS A 125 2.11 -38.72 0.98
CA LYS A 125 2.17 -40.11 0.49
C LYS A 125 3.03 -41.00 1.38
N ALA A 126 4.14 -40.47 1.91
CA ALA A 126 5.00 -41.19 2.83
C ALA A 126 4.26 -41.52 4.15
N ILE A 127 3.54 -40.54 4.71
CA ILE A 127 2.68 -40.72 5.89
C ILE A 127 1.62 -41.80 5.64
N GLU A 128 0.91 -41.74 4.50
CA GLU A 128 -0.13 -42.71 4.15
C GLU A 128 0.42 -44.14 4.00
N LYS A 129 1.60 -44.29 3.39
CA LYS A 129 2.26 -45.58 3.19
C LYS A 129 3.02 -46.09 4.42
N LYS A 130 3.16 -45.27 5.48
CA LYS A 130 4.09 -45.50 6.59
C LYS A 130 5.52 -45.76 6.10
N ASP A 131 5.89 -45.03 5.06
CA ASP A 131 7.19 -45.12 4.41
C ASP A 131 8.09 -43.99 4.94
N GLY A 132 9.27 -44.32 5.46
CA GLY A 132 10.23 -43.33 5.95
C GLY A 132 11.04 -42.67 4.84
N SER A 133 10.88 -43.10 3.58
CA SER A 133 11.65 -42.57 2.45
C SER A 133 11.03 -41.29 1.88
N PHE A 134 11.30 -40.15 2.53
CA PHE A 134 11.03 -38.83 1.97
C PHE A 134 12.17 -37.88 2.30
N SER A 135 12.40 -36.88 1.43
CA SER A 135 13.35 -35.81 1.70
C SER A 135 12.61 -34.48 1.74
N LEU A 136 12.86 -33.72 2.81
CA LEU A 136 12.41 -32.33 2.94
C LEU A 136 13.56 -31.34 2.67
N ASP A 137 14.74 -31.86 2.32
CA ASP A 137 15.95 -31.08 2.09
C ASP A 137 15.86 -30.28 0.77
N GLY A 138 16.57 -29.16 0.75
CA GLY A 138 16.68 -28.26 -0.40
C GLY A 138 15.81 -27.01 -0.26
N ASP A 139 16.41 -25.83 -0.38
CA ASP A 139 15.76 -24.52 -0.25
C ASP A 139 15.64 -23.78 -1.60
N SER A 140 15.58 -24.55 -2.69
CA SER A 140 15.79 -24.02 -4.04
C SER A 140 14.48 -23.69 -4.75
N CYS A 141 14.40 -22.48 -5.31
CA CYS A 141 13.44 -22.07 -6.34
C CYS A 141 13.70 -22.76 -7.71
N GLY A 142 13.96 -24.07 -7.69
CA GLY A 142 14.53 -24.80 -8.82
C GLY A 142 13.53 -25.73 -9.51
N GLY A 143 12.86 -25.25 -10.55
CA GLY A 143 12.38 -26.08 -11.65
C GLY A 143 11.00 -26.74 -11.51
N THR A 144 10.10 -26.21 -10.69
CA THR A 144 8.69 -26.64 -10.76
C THR A 144 7.99 -25.97 -11.95
N GLU A 145 7.27 -26.76 -12.72
CA GLU A 145 6.24 -26.28 -13.64
C GLU A 145 5.31 -25.28 -12.91
N TYR A 146 4.89 -24.21 -13.58
CA TYR A 146 3.96 -23.25 -12.97
C TYR A 146 2.65 -23.96 -12.61
N ILE A 147 2.19 -23.79 -11.37
CA ILE A 147 0.94 -24.37 -10.89
C ILE A 147 0.00 -23.23 -10.53
N SER A 148 -1.06 -23.01 -11.32
CA SER A 148 -2.06 -21.99 -11.00
C SER A 148 -2.77 -22.28 -9.67
N PRO A 149 -2.71 -21.40 -8.65
CA PRO A 149 -3.36 -21.61 -7.36
C PRO A 149 -4.87 -21.30 -7.40
N PHE A 150 -5.38 -20.75 -8.50
CA PHE A 150 -6.71 -20.15 -8.59
C PHE A 150 -7.80 -21.17 -8.99
N CYS A 151 -8.01 -22.17 -8.14
CA CYS A 151 -9.09 -23.13 -8.29
C CYS A 151 -10.48 -22.47 -8.10
N SER A 152 -11.55 -23.17 -8.49
CA SER A 152 -12.93 -22.66 -8.39
C SER A 152 -13.32 -22.22 -6.98
N GLU A 153 -12.84 -22.95 -5.96
CA GLU A 153 -13.06 -22.59 -4.55
C GLU A 153 -12.41 -21.24 -4.23
N TYR A 154 -11.16 -21.00 -4.62
CA TYR A 154 -10.49 -19.71 -4.44
C TYR A 154 -11.25 -18.58 -5.13
N LEU A 155 -11.60 -18.78 -6.41
CA LEU A 155 -12.25 -17.75 -7.22
C LEU A 155 -13.62 -17.34 -6.65
N SER A 156 -14.34 -18.26 -6.02
CA SER A 156 -15.63 -17.95 -5.37
C SER A 156 -15.49 -17.01 -4.16
N LEU A 157 -14.28 -16.86 -3.61
CA LEU A 157 -14.00 -16.13 -2.37
C LEU A 157 -13.40 -14.75 -2.58
N ILE A 158 -12.94 -14.44 -3.79
CA ILE A 158 -12.06 -13.29 -4.05
C ILE A 158 -12.79 -11.95 -4.16
N LYS A 159 -14.12 -12.00 -4.34
CA LYS A 159 -14.95 -10.79 -4.40
C LYS A 159 -14.76 -9.97 -3.12
N ASP A 160 -14.46 -8.68 -3.29
CA ASP A 160 -14.18 -7.74 -2.20
C ASP A 160 -12.93 -8.07 -1.36
N ARG A 161 -11.98 -8.85 -1.90
CA ARG A 161 -10.67 -9.14 -1.32
C ARG A 161 -9.54 -8.72 -2.26
N ILE A 162 -8.32 -8.67 -1.71
CA ILE A 162 -7.10 -8.49 -2.50
C ILE A 162 -6.66 -9.86 -3.02
N ALA A 163 -6.56 -9.99 -4.34
CA ALA A 163 -5.98 -11.16 -4.97
C ALA A 163 -4.46 -11.01 -5.04
N TYR A 164 -3.74 -12.02 -4.57
CA TYR A 164 -2.30 -12.09 -4.72
C TYR A 164 -1.95 -12.99 -5.90
N ILE A 165 -0.97 -12.56 -6.68
CA ILE A 165 -0.41 -13.32 -7.81
C ILE A 165 1.11 -13.16 -7.81
N GLU A 166 1.83 -14.15 -8.31
CA GLU A 166 3.26 -14.08 -8.55
C GLU A 166 3.52 -14.26 -10.05
N SER A 167 4.25 -13.33 -10.66
CA SER A 167 4.83 -13.52 -11.99
C SER A 167 6.28 -13.99 -11.93
N SER A 168 6.90 -13.88 -10.76
CA SER A 168 8.25 -14.34 -10.46
C SER A 168 8.34 -14.72 -8.99
N ARG A 169 9.32 -15.58 -8.68
CA ARG A 169 9.59 -16.05 -7.32
C ARG A 169 11.06 -15.94 -6.98
N GLY A 170 11.33 -15.48 -5.76
CA GLY A 170 12.69 -15.14 -5.30
C GLY A 170 13.05 -13.68 -5.57
N CYS A 171 14.29 -13.32 -5.28
CA CYS A 171 14.81 -11.97 -5.48
C CYS A 171 16.32 -12.04 -5.74
N PRO A 172 16.86 -11.35 -6.76
CA PRO A 172 18.30 -11.37 -7.03
C PRO A 172 19.12 -10.51 -6.05
N TYR A 173 18.46 -9.67 -5.24
CA TYR A 173 19.11 -8.79 -4.28
C TYR A 173 19.35 -9.48 -2.92
N ARG A 174 20.32 -8.95 -2.16
CA ARG A 174 20.75 -9.50 -0.87
C ARG A 174 20.61 -8.51 0.29
N CYS A 175 19.55 -7.69 0.27
CA CYS A 175 19.29 -6.71 1.32
C CYS A 175 19.29 -7.38 2.71
N SER A 176 20.12 -6.90 3.63
CA SER A 176 20.45 -7.58 4.88
C SER A 176 19.28 -7.79 5.84
N TYR A 177 18.23 -6.99 5.70
CA TYR A 177 17.02 -6.98 6.52
C TYR A 177 15.85 -7.76 5.91
N CYS A 178 15.99 -8.23 4.66
CA CYS A 178 14.88 -8.82 3.91
C CYS A 178 14.94 -10.35 3.93
N LEU A 179 13.81 -11.02 4.21
CA LEU A 179 13.71 -12.48 4.16
C LEU A 179 13.96 -13.04 2.75
N SER A 180 13.65 -12.29 1.70
CA SER A 180 13.91 -12.70 0.32
C SER A 180 15.40 -12.87 0.01
N SER A 181 16.29 -12.25 0.81
CA SER A 181 17.75 -12.44 0.68
C SER A 181 18.23 -13.81 1.15
N VAL A 182 17.40 -14.53 1.94
CA VAL A 182 17.69 -15.86 2.48
C VAL A 182 17.40 -16.94 1.44
N SER A 183 16.33 -16.76 0.66
CA SER A 183 15.95 -17.68 -0.42
C SER A 183 17.03 -17.78 -1.49
N ARG A 184 17.23 -18.98 -2.03
CA ARG A 184 18.17 -19.24 -3.13
C ARG A 184 17.42 -19.39 -4.44
N GLY A 185 17.58 -18.39 -5.31
CA GLY A 185 17.14 -18.45 -6.70
C GLY A 185 16.23 -17.29 -7.09
N PHE A 186 16.04 -17.12 -8.38
CA PHE A 186 15.11 -16.17 -8.98
C PHE A 186 14.58 -16.80 -10.26
N ILE A 187 13.27 -17.04 -10.31
CA ILE A 187 12.59 -17.61 -11.47
C ILE A 187 11.47 -16.67 -11.91
N MET A 188 11.22 -16.65 -13.21
CA MET A 188 10.10 -15.93 -13.82
C MET A 188 9.18 -16.95 -14.46
N TYR A 189 7.88 -16.78 -14.26
CA TYR A 189 6.87 -17.64 -14.85
C TYR A 189 6.52 -17.16 -16.26
N PRO A 190 6.00 -18.04 -17.14
CA PRO A 190 5.62 -17.65 -18.48
C PRO A 190 4.48 -16.62 -18.48
N PRO A 191 4.59 -15.47 -19.17
CA PRO A 191 3.56 -14.43 -19.17
C PRO A 191 2.16 -14.91 -19.59
N GLU A 192 2.07 -15.93 -20.45
CA GLU A 192 0.82 -16.53 -20.91
C GLU A 192 0.04 -17.22 -19.78
N GLU A 193 0.73 -17.89 -18.84
CA GLU A 193 0.13 -18.50 -17.66
C GLU A 193 -0.39 -17.42 -16.71
N ILE A 194 0.39 -16.34 -16.55
CA ILE A 194 0.00 -15.19 -15.73
C ILE A 194 -1.21 -14.47 -16.34
N GLU A 195 -1.26 -14.31 -17.66
CA GLU A 195 -2.42 -13.75 -18.36
C GLU A 195 -3.68 -14.59 -18.12
N ALA A 196 -3.58 -15.92 -18.21
CA ALA A 196 -4.71 -16.82 -17.96
C ALA A 196 -5.24 -16.66 -16.52
N ASP A 197 -4.35 -16.50 -15.55
CA ASP A 197 -4.72 -16.33 -14.15
C ASP A 197 -5.29 -14.94 -13.84
N ILE A 198 -4.74 -13.87 -14.43
CA ILE A 198 -5.35 -12.54 -14.35
C ILE A 198 -6.77 -12.55 -14.90
N ARG A 199 -7.02 -13.23 -16.03
CA ARG A 199 -8.38 -13.37 -16.60
C ARG A 199 -9.35 -13.99 -15.60
N LYS A 200 -9.00 -15.13 -15.01
CA LYS A 200 -9.82 -15.80 -13.98
C LYS A 200 -10.13 -14.88 -12.80
N LEU A 201 -9.13 -14.16 -12.30
CA LEU A 201 -9.28 -13.25 -11.16
C LEU A 201 -10.20 -12.06 -11.47
N VAL A 202 -10.01 -11.43 -12.64
CA VAL A 202 -10.85 -10.31 -13.08
C VAL A 202 -12.29 -10.76 -13.32
N GLU A 203 -12.49 -11.92 -13.95
CA GLU A 203 -13.81 -12.51 -14.18
C GLU A 203 -14.52 -12.90 -12.87
N ALA A 204 -13.76 -13.35 -11.87
CA ALA A 204 -14.27 -13.60 -10.53
C ALA A 204 -14.58 -12.31 -9.72
N GLY A 205 -14.30 -11.13 -10.28
CA GLY A 205 -14.63 -9.83 -9.68
C GLY A 205 -13.59 -9.30 -8.70
N ALA A 206 -12.32 -9.71 -8.81
CA ALA A 206 -11.23 -9.10 -8.06
C ALA A 206 -11.11 -7.61 -8.43
N LYS A 207 -11.15 -6.74 -7.41
CA LYS A 207 -10.96 -5.29 -7.58
C LYS A 207 -9.50 -4.87 -7.49
N THR A 208 -8.70 -5.63 -6.75
CA THR A 208 -7.27 -5.38 -6.58
C THR A 208 -6.51 -6.68 -6.77
N ILE A 209 -5.54 -6.68 -7.68
CA ILE A 209 -4.62 -7.77 -7.93
C ILE A 209 -3.20 -7.28 -7.59
N LYS A 210 -2.64 -7.76 -6.47
CA LYS A 210 -1.29 -7.40 -6.01
C LYS A 210 -0.29 -8.48 -6.43
N PHE A 211 0.72 -8.08 -7.20
CA PHE A 211 1.88 -8.91 -7.49
C PHE A 211 2.78 -8.97 -6.26
N VAL A 212 3.13 -10.19 -5.83
CA VAL A 212 4.00 -10.41 -4.66
C VAL A 212 5.49 -10.48 -5.02
N ASP A 213 5.79 -10.24 -6.30
CA ASP A 213 7.11 -10.09 -6.90
C ASP A 213 7.89 -8.96 -6.22
N ARG A 214 8.90 -9.31 -5.41
CA ARG A 214 9.68 -8.36 -4.58
C ARG A 214 10.53 -7.37 -5.36
N SER A 215 10.76 -7.67 -6.63
CA SER A 215 11.59 -6.86 -7.54
C SER A 215 11.05 -7.01 -8.95
N PHE A 216 9.76 -6.71 -9.12
CA PHE A 216 8.98 -7.00 -10.31
C PHE A 216 9.68 -6.54 -11.61
N ASN A 217 10.22 -5.32 -11.61
CA ASN A 217 10.79 -4.69 -12.79
C ASN A 217 12.29 -5.00 -13.02
N VAL A 218 12.88 -5.94 -12.27
CA VAL A 218 14.31 -6.27 -12.41
C VAL A 218 14.65 -6.87 -13.79
N ASN A 219 13.71 -7.59 -14.39
CA ASN A 219 13.81 -8.02 -15.78
C ASN A 219 12.87 -7.18 -16.64
N GLU A 220 13.45 -6.28 -17.44
CA GLU A 220 12.69 -5.34 -18.26
C GLU A 220 11.70 -6.03 -19.21
N ARG A 221 12.17 -7.05 -19.95
CA ARG A 221 11.35 -7.77 -20.93
C ARG A 221 10.14 -8.44 -20.29
N HIS A 222 10.34 -9.08 -19.14
CA HIS A 222 9.26 -9.74 -18.42
C HIS A 222 8.26 -8.71 -17.86
N ALA A 223 8.75 -7.64 -17.22
CA ALA A 223 7.89 -6.59 -16.66
C ALA A 223 7.05 -5.90 -17.74
N LEU A 224 7.64 -5.56 -18.89
CA LEU A 224 6.92 -4.98 -20.03
C LEU A 224 5.85 -5.94 -20.57
N ALA A 225 6.16 -7.24 -20.70
CA ALA A 225 5.19 -8.23 -21.15
C ALA A 225 3.98 -8.33 -20.20
N ILE A 226 4.21 -8.33 -18.88
CA ILE A 226 3.12 -8.33 -17.90
C ILE A 226 2.32 -7.01 -17.93
N TRP A 227 2.98 -5.86 -18.07
CA TRP A 227 2.27 -4.59 -18.21
C TRP A 227 1.44 -4.49 -19.49
N ASP A 228 1.91 -5.06 -20.61
CA ASP A 228 1.12 -5.17 -21.83
C ASP A 228 -0.12 -6.04 -21.64
N ILE A 229 -0.01 -7.13 -20.87
CA ILE A 229 -1.17 -7.96 -20.46
C ILE A 229 -2.14 -7.13 -19.61
N VAL A 230 -1.65 -6.44 -18.58
CA VAL A 230 -2.44 -5.60 -17.67
C VAL A 230 -3.22 -4.52 -18.44
N ARG A 231 -2.59 -3.91 -19.45
CA ARG A 231 -3.22 -2.90 -20.30
C ARG A 231 -4.47 -3.41 -21.02
N LYS A 232 -4.57 -4.71 -21.31
CA LYS A 232 -5.77 -5.34 -21.93
C LYS A 232 -7.01 -5.24 -21.04
N PHE A 233 -6.85 -4.99 -19.73
CA PHE A 233 -7.94 -4.86 -18.76
C PHE A 233 -8.35 -3.40 -18.51
N SER A 234 -7.87 -2.46 -19.33
CA SER A 234 -8.32 -1.06 -19.31
C SER A 234 -9.84 -0.95 -19.36
N GLY A 235 -10.42 -0.10 -18.51
CA GLY A 235 -11.87 0.09 -18.41
C GLY A 235 -12.62 -0.97 -17.58
N ARG A 236 -11.94 -2.01 -17.10
CA ARG A 236 -12.48 -2.89 -16.04
C ARG A 236 -12.31 -2.22 -14.68
N ASN A 237 -13.19 -2.58 -13.74
CA ASN A 237 -13.09 -2.14 -12.35
C ASN A 237 -12.05 -2.98 -11.58
N VAL A 238 -10.78 -2.85 -11.96
CA VAL A 238 -9.66 -3.57 -11.37
C VAL A 238 -8.42 -2.67 -11.32
N THR A 239 -7.62 -2.84 -10.28
CA THR A 239 -6.36 -2.16 -10.08
C THR A 239 -5.26 -3.19 -9.83
N PHE A 240 -4.12 -3.01 -10.50
CA PHE A 240 -2.94 -3.88 -10.39
C PHE A 240 -1.86 -3.18 -9.58
N HIS A 241 -1.32 -3.86 -8.57
CA HIS A 241 -0.32 -3.32 -7.65
C HIS A 241 1.00 -4.07 -7.79
N PHE A 242 2.10 -3.34 -8.02
CA PHE A 242 3.46 -3.88 -8.17
C PHE A 242 4.45 -3.28 -7.16
N GLU A 243 5.34 -4.11 -6.61
CA GLU A 243 6.55 -3.66 -5.91
C GLU A 243 7.70 -3.49 -6.93
N ILE A 244 8.26 -2.28 -7.05
CA ILE A 244 9.27 -1.94 -8.07
C ILE A 244 10.54 -1.33 -7.46
N ASN A 245 11.65 -1.43 -8.21
CA ASN A 245 12.87 -0.68 -7.99
C ASN A 245 12.89 0.54 -8.93
N ALA A 246 12.71 1.73 -8.36
CA ALA A 246 12.51 2.96 -9.14
C ALA A 246 13.78 3.47 -9.84
N ASP A 247 14.97 3.18 -9.32
CA ASP A 247 16.26 3.62 -9.86
C ASP A 247 16.63 2.92 -11.18
N ILE A 248 16.17 1.68 -11.38
CA ILE A 248 16.46 0.89 -12.58
C ILE A 248 15.39 1.01 -13.66
N LEU A 249 14.35 1.81 -13.45
CA LEU A 249 13.35 2.07 -14.50
C LEU A 249 14.05 2.62 -15.76
N SER A 250 13.83 1.94 -16.88
CA SER A 250 14.24 2.40 -18.21
C SER A 250 13.22 3.35 -18.80
N ASP A 251 13.60 4.06 -19.87
CA ASP A 251 12.69 4.94 -20.60
C ASP A 251 11.44 4.18 -21.10
N ALA A 252 11.62 2.96 -21.62
CA ALA A 252 10.52 2.12 -22.09
C ALA A 252 9.56 1.72 -20.95
N GLN A 253 10.09 1.43 -19.76
CA GLN A 253 9.28 1.12 -18.59
C GLN A 253 8.50 2.35 -18.09
N ILE A 254 9.16 3.51 -18.05
CA ILE A 254 8.53 4.79 -17.68
C ILE A 254 7.41 5.12 -18.67
N GLU A 255 7.67 5.05 -19.98
CA GLU A 255 6.69 5.28 -21.04
C GLU A 255 5.48 4.34 -20.92
N SER A 256 5.71 3.07 -20.62
CA SER A 256 4.63 2.10 -20.42
C SER A 256 3.76 2.50 -19.22
N LEU A 257 4.37 2.86 -18.08
CA LEU A 257 3.65 3.28 -16.87
C LEU A 257 2.86 4.58 -17.07
N ILE A 258 3.48 5.65 -17.58
CA ILE A 258 2.81 6.95 -17.75
C ILE A 258 1.72 6.92 -18.83
N SER A 259 1.73 5.93 -19.73
CA SER A 259 0.68 5.73 -20.72
C SER A 259 -0.49 4.86 -20.23
N MET A 260 -0.41 4.28 -19.03
CA MET A 260 -1.52 3.49 -18.47
C MET A 260 -2.74 4.37 -18.16
N PRO A 261 -3.98 3.84 -18.30
CA PRO A 261 -5.17 4.53 -17.81
C PRO A 261 -5.09 4.81 -16.31
N ALA A 262 -5.66 5.95 -15.91
CA ALA A 262 -5.68 6.37 -14.52
C ALA A 262 -6.38 5.33 -13.63
N GLY A 263 -5.71 4.95 -12.53
CA GLY A 263 -6.23 3.99 -11.54
C GLY A 263 -6.06 2.51 -11.90
N LEU A 264 -5.57 2.18 -13.12
CA LEU A 264 -5.32 0.79 -13.50
C LEU A 264 -4.10 0.21 -12.77
N VAL A 265 -3.09 1.04 -12.50
CA VAL A 265 -1.82 0.61 -11.91
C VAL A 265 -1.53 1.41 -10.64
N GLN A 266 -1.02 0.71 -9.64
CA GLN A 266 -0.39 1.25 -8.44
C GLN A 266 1.00 0.66 -8.29
N ILE A 267 1.93 1.45 -7.76
CA ILE A 267 3.31 1.02 -7.52
C ILE A 267 3.72 1.30 -6.08
N GLU A 268 4.51 0.40 -5.54
CA GLU A 268 5.21 0.54 -4.26
C GLU A 268 6.72 0.55 -4.56
N ALA A 269 7.38 1.65 -4.22
CA ALA A 269 8.80 1.90 -4.50
C ALA A 269 9.55 2.13 -3.19
N GLY A 270 10.20 1.07 -2.70
CA GLY A 270 10.94 1.16 -1.45
C GLY A 270 12.24 1.97 -1.60
N ILE A 271 12.36 3.12 -0.95
CA ILE A 271 13.62 3.89 -0.90
C ILE A 271 14.48 3.42 0.28
N GLN A 272 13.83 3.19 1.42
CA GLN A 272 14.37 2.67 2.68
C GLN A 272 15.28 3.65 3.43
N THR A 273 16.26 4.23 2.75
CA THR A 273 17.15 5.29 3.28
C THR A 273 17.77 6.05 2.10
N VAL A 274 18.20 7.29 2.36
CA VAL A 274 18.94 8.10 1.37
C VAL A 274 20.43 8.16 1.68
N LYS A 275 20.90 7.53 2.76
CA LYS A 275 22.30 7.60 3.21
C LYS A 275 23.14 6.52 2.50
N PRO A 276 24.15 6.89 1.69
CA PRO A 276 24.95 5.91 0.93
C PRO A 276 25.68 4.89 1.79
N GLU A 277 26.18 5.31 2.96
CA GLU A 277 26.85 4.41 3.92
C GLU A 277 25.89 3.33 4.43
N THR A 278 24.66 3.71 4.75
CA THR A 278 23.62 2.77 5.18
C THR A 278 23.23 1.82 4.07
N LEU A 279 23.00 2.32 2.85
CA LEU A 279 22.68 1.48 1.67
C LEU A 279 23.74 0.39 1.44
N LYS A 280 25.02 0.77 1.52
CA LYS A 280 26.14 -0.15 1.42
C LYS A 280 26.13 -1.20 2.54
N GLU A 281 25.96 -0.77 3.79
CA GLU A 281 25.95 -1.65 4.96
C GLU A 281 24.82 -2.68 4.92
N ILE A 282 23.66 -2.28 4.42
CA ILE A 282 22.51 -3.18 4.29
C ILE A 282 22.47 -3.94 2.97
N SER A 283 23.50 -3.82 2.13
CA SER A 283 23.57 -4.44 0.80
C SER A 283 22.38 -4.10 -0.10
N ARG A 284 21.85 -2.87 0.01
CA ARG A 284 20.84 -2.34 -0.89
C ARG A 284 21.55 -1.52 -1.96
N VAL A 285 21.49 -2.00 -3.20
CA VAL A 285 22.04 -1.30 -4.37
C VAL A 285 20.94 -0.41 -4.91
N MET A 286 21.11 0.90 -4.83
CA MET A 286 20.17 1.88 -5.37
C MET A 286 20.87 3.20 -5.69
N ASP A 287 20.51 3.79 -6.83
CA ASP A 287 20.72 5.21 -7.09
C ASP A 287 19.52 6.03 -6.61
N VAL A 288 19.68 6.69 -5.46
CA VAL A 288 18.59 7.41 -4.78
C VAL A 288 18.10 8.60 -5.60
N ASP A 289 19.01 9.35 -6.22
CA ASP A 289 18.63 10.53 -6.99
C ASP A 289 17.86 10.12 -8.24
N LYS A 290 18.32 9.08 -8.94
CA LYS A 290 17.59 8.52 -10.08
C LYS A 290 16.22 7.95 -9.67
N ALA A 291 16.12 7.27 -8.53
CA ALA A 291 14.84 6.81 -8.00
C ALA A 291 13.86 7.97 -7.75
N VAL A 292 14.32 9.03 -7.09
CA VAL A 292 13.52 10.23 -6.81
C VAL A 292 13.07 10.90 -8.10
N ASP A 293 13.96 11.07 -9.07
CA ASP A 293 13.66 11.72 -10.35
C ASP A 293 12.65 10.90 -11.17
N ASN A 294 12.84 9.58 -11.27
CA ASN A 294 11.90 8.69 -11.94
C ASN A 294 10.52 8.71 -11.28
N LEU A 295 10.45 8.71 -9.95
CA LEU A 295 9.18 8.80 -9.23
C LEU A 295 8.50 10.17 -9.43
N LYS A 296 9.26 11.28 -9.49
CA LYS A 296 8.72 12.59 -9.83
C LYS A 296 8.12 12.62 -11.25
N ILE A 297 8.77 11.96 -12.22
CA ILE A 297 8.23 11.81 -13.58
C ILE A 297 6.89 11.05 -13.57
N ILE A 298 6.85 9.90 -12.87
CA ILE A 298 5.62 9.08 -12.75
C ILE A 298 4.50 9.88 -12.05
N MET A 299 4.83 10.56 -10.95
CA MET A 299 3.89 11.40 -10.20
C MET A 299 3.35 12.55 -11.05
N GLY A 300 4.19 13.17 -11.88
CA GLY A 300 3.80 14.29 -12.74
C GLY A 300 2.71 13.95 -13.76
N LYS A 301 2.52 12.66 -14.08
CA LYS A 301 1.45 12.21 -14.98
C LYS A 301 0.08 12.12 -14.29
N GLY A 302 0.04 11.85 -12.99
CA GLY A 302 -1.20 11.76 -12.20
C GLY A 302 -2.12 10.57 -12.56
N ASN A 303 -1.60 9.51 -13.17
CA ASN A 303 -2.39 8.32 -13.56
C ASN A 303 -2.14 7.09 -12.66
N ILE A 304 -1.05 7.10 -11.88
CA ILE A 304 -0.61 5.97 -11.06
C ILE A 304 -0.60 6.37 -9.59
N HIS A 305 -1.12 5.49 -8.75
CA HIS A 305 -0.99 5.64 -7.30
C HIS A 305 0.41 5.16 -6.88
N VAL A 306 1.13 5.94 -6.08
CA VAL A 306 2.54 5.70 -5.77
C VAL A 306 2.72 5.65 -4.26
N HIS A 307 3.28 4.55 -3.78
CA HIS A 307 3.72 4.36 -2.40
C HIS A 307 5.25 4.40 -2.35
N THR A 308 5.78 5.04 -1.33
CA THR A 308 7.22 5.10 -1.05
C THR A 308 7.47 4.74 0.40
N ASP A 309 8.61 4.10 0.68
CA ASP A 309 8.92 3.62 2.03
C ASP A 309 10.27 4.12 2.52
N LEU A 310 10.34 4.38 3.83
CA LEU A 310 11.57 4.57 4.61
C LEU A 310 11.61 3.57 5.77
N ILE A 311 12.81 3.20 6.22
CA ILE A 311 12.99 2.35 7.41
C ILE A 311 13.81 3.09 8.47
N ALA A 312 13.21 3.32 9.63
CA ALA A 312 13.88 3.81 10.82
C ALA A 312 14.64 2.67 11.53
N GLY A 313 15.80 3.00 12.09
CA GLY A 313 16.63 2.07 12.85
C GLY A 313 17.58 1.22 12.03
N LEU A 314 17.86 1.59 10.77
CA LEU A 314 18.94 0.97 9.99
C LEU A 314 20.33 1.32 10.55
N PRO A 315 21.39 0.54 10.25
CA PRO A 315 22.75 0.86 10.66
C PRO A 315 23.19 2.23 10.15
N TYR A 316 23.94 2.99 10.94
CA TYR A 316 24.43 4.34 10.63
C TYR A 316 23.35 5.41 10.43
N ASP A 317 22.05 5.08 10.49
CA ASP A 317 20.99 6.08 10.46
C ASP A 317 20.67 6.58 11.87
N ASP A 318 20.82 7.89 12.05
CA ASP A 318 20.47 8.63 13.26
C ASP A 318 19.24 9.52 12.99
N MET A 319 18.75 10.24 14.00
CA MET A 319 17.60 11.14 13.85
C MET A 319 17.81 12.20 12.75
N ASN A 320 19.04 12.73 12.60
CA ASN A 320 19.33 13.76 11.61
C ASN A 320 19.37 13.20 10.19
N SER A 321 19.97 12.02 9.97
CA SER A 321 19.95 11.37 8.66
C SER A 321 18.54 10.92 8.28
N PHE A 322 17.74 10.44 9.25
CA PHE A 322 16.34 10.12 9.02
C PHE A 322 15.51 11.34 8.64
N LYS A 323 15.66 12.48 9.34
CA LYS A 323 15.03 13.75 8.98
C LYS A 323 15.34 14.15 7.53
N LYS A 324 16.61 14.03 7.11
CA LYS A 324 17.03 14.30 5.73
C LYS A 324 16.36 13.33 4.74
N ALA A 325 16.31 12.04 5.07
CA ALA A 325 15.65 11.03 4.25
C ALA A 325 14.15 11.32 4.09
N PHE A 326 13.46 11.61 5.19
CA PHE A 326 12.06 11.99 5.20
C PHE A 326 11.79 13.17 4.27
N ASN A 327 12.53 14.26 4.45
CA ASN A 327 12.35 15.47 3.66
C ASN A 327 12.59 15.21 2.17
N ARG A 328 13.64 14.48 1.82
CA ARG A 328 13.97 14.14 0.43
C ARG A 328 12.90 13.29 -0.24
N VAL A 329 12.37 12.28 0.46
CA VAL A 329 11.30 11.42 -0.08
C VAL A 329 9.96 12.17 -0.13
N TYR A 330 9.69 13.06 0.83
CA TYR A 330 8.48 13.88 0.83
C TYR A 330 8.39 14.83 -0.37
N GLU A 331 9.52 15.25 -0.95
CA GLU A 331 9.56 16.04 -2.20
C GLU A 331 8.98 15.30 -3.42
N ILE A 332 8.93 13.97 -3.39
CA ILE A 332 8.31 13.17 -4.45
C ILE A 332 6.80 13.43 -4.49
N LYS A 333 6.21 13.83 -3.34
CA LYS A 333 4.77 14.00 -3.15
C LYS A 333 3.99 12.73 -3.50
N ALA A 334 4.59 11.57 -3.23
CA ALA A 334 3.94 10.28 -3.37
C ALA A 334 2.63 10.24 -2.58
N HIS A 335 1.64 9.52 -3.11
CA HIS A 335 0.31 9.41 -2.50
C HIS A 335 0.35 8.73 -1.11
N HIS A 336 1.39 7.94 -0.86
CA HIS A 336 1.66 7.32 0.43
C HIS A 336 3.17 7.33 0.70
N LEU A 337 3.55 7.74 1.91
CA LEU A 337 4.91 7.62 2.45
C LEU A 337 4.85 6.76 3.72
N GLN A 338 5.29 5.52 3.65
CA GLN A 338 5.31 4.60 4.78
C GLN A 338 6.60 4.77 5.57
N LEU A 339 6.48 5.00 6.88
CA LEU A 339 7.62 4.95 7.78
C LEU A 339 7.64 3.59 8.49
N GLY A 340 8.42 2.66 7.95
CA GLY A 340 8.67 1.37 8.57
C GLY A 340 9.68 1.49 9.72
N PHE A 341 9.55 0.62 10.71
CA PHE A 341 10.56 0.42 11.75
C PHE A 341 11.26 -0.90 11.51
N LEU A 342 12.59 -0.92 11.60
CA LEU A 342 13.39 -2.10 11.29
C LEU A 342 12.91 -3.29 12.13
N LYS A 343 12.67 -4.41 11.45
CA LYS A 343 12.35 -5.69 12.06
C LYS A 343 13.56 -6.60 11.92
N LEU A 344 14.04 -7.14 13.03
CA LEU A 344 15.15 -8.09 13.04
C LEU A 344 14.57 -9.49 12.81
N LEU A 345 14.22 -9.78 11.56
CA LEU A 345 13.59 -11.03 11.15
C LEU A 345 14.56 -12.21 11.28
N HIS A 346 14.05 -13.37 11.66
CA HIS A 346 14.86 -14.59 11.76
C HIS A 346 15.51 -14.95 10.42
N GLY A 347 16.74 -15.48 10.47
CA GLY A 347 17.53 -15.84 9.30
C GLY A 347 18.15 -14.67 8.51
N THR A 348 17.76 -13.42 8.78
CA THR A 348 18.32 -12.27 8.07
C THR A 348 19.71 -11.87 8.57
N ARG A 349 20.57 -11.37 7.66
CA ARG A 349 21.93 -10.94 8.01
C ARG A 349 21.93 -9.85 9.07
N ILE A 350 21.00 -8.90 9.02
CA ILE A 350 20.93 -7.81 10.00
C ILE A 350 20.69 -8.31 11.42
N ARG A 351 19.91 -9.39 11.58
CA ARG A 351 19.69 -10.03 12.88
C ARG A 351 20.93 -10.79 13.36
N LEU A 352 21.62 -11.49 12.45
CA LEU A 352 22.89 -12.16 12.78
C LEU A 352 23.98 -11.16 13.19
N GLU A 353 23.95 -9.96 12.62
CA GLU A 353 24.84 -8.85 12.94
C GLU A 353 24.29 -7.93 14.06
N ALA A 354 23.34 -8.41 14.89
CA ALA A 354 22.71 -7.59 15.92
C ALA A 354 23.73 -6.92 16.87
N GLU A 355 24.70 -7.69 17.36
CA GLU A 355 25.74 -7.21 18.29
C GLU A 355 26.68 -6.17 17.66
N LYS A 356 27.03 -6.35 16.37
CA LYS A 356 27.89 -5.45 15.60
C LYS A 356 27.36 -4.01 15.64
N HIS A 357 26.04 -3.86 15.54
CA HIS A 357 25.37 -2.57 15.50
C HIS A 357 24.68 -2.21 16.84
N GLY A 358 24.85 -3.04 17.86
CA GLY A 358 24.29 -2.82 19.21
C GLY A 358 22.76 -2.82 19.25
N TYR A 359 22.12 -3.64 18.42
CA TYR A 359 20.66 -3.70 18.36
C TYR A 359 20.04 -4.25 19.65
N LYS A 360 19.04 -3.55 20.16
CA LYS A 360 18.04 -4.08 21.08
C LYS A 360 16.70 -4.10 20.37
N TYR A 361 15.95 -5.19 20.49
CA TYR A 361 14.73 -5.40 19.72
C TYR A 361 13.76 -6.32 20.48
N ARG A 362 12.49 -6.34 20.06
CA ARG A 362 11.48 -7.21 20.66
C ARG A 362 11.79 -8.68 20.34
N GLU A 363 11.74 -9.55 21.35
CA GLU A 363 11.92 -11.00 21.15
C GLU A 363 10.71 -11.68 20.48
N TYR A 364 9.55 -11.00 20.51
CA TYR A 364 8.30 -11.48 19.93
C TYR A 364 7.99 -10.76 18.61
N PRO A 365 7.21 -11.39 17.70
CA PRO A 365 6.79 -10.76 16.46
C PRO A 365 6.08 -9.42 16.70
N PRO A 366 6.40 -8.35 15.95
CA PRO A 366 7.12 -8.37 14.68
C PRO A 366 8.64 -8.17 14.78
N TYR A 367 9.26 -8.43 15.93
CA TYR A 367 10.71 -8.32 16.18
C TYR A 367 11.28 -6.92 15.91
N GLU A 368 10.48 -5.91 16.19
CA GLU A 368 10.81 -4.52 15.91
C GLU A 368 11.97 -4.01 16.78
N VAL A 369 12.82 -3.18 16.18
CA VAL A 369 13.91 -2.47 16.87
C VAL A 369 13.38 -1.59 18.00
N ILE A 370 14.10 -1.58 19.11
CA ILE A 370 13.89 -0.68 20.24
C ILE A 370 14.91 0.47 20.15
N GLU A 371 16.19 0.13 20.00
CA GLU A 371 17.29 1.07 19.83
C GLU A 371 18.52 0.37 19.23
N ASN A 372 19.50 1.15 18.79
CA ASN A 372 20.81 0.66 18.37
C ASN A 372 21.91 1.71 18.69
N ARG A 373 23.13 1.54 18.17
CA ARG A 373 24.24 2.50 18.40
C ARG A 373 24.02 3.91 17.83
N TYR A 374 23.07 4.09 16.93
CA TYR A 374 22.88 5.28 16.12
C TYR A 374 21.57 6.03 16.44
N ILE A 375 20.55 5.30 16.90
CA ILE A 375 19.26 5.86 17.29
C ILE A 375 18.77 5.25 18.61
N THR A 376 18.37 6.13 19.53
CA THR A 376 17.89 5.78 20.86
C THR A 376 16.42 5.35 20.86
N ALA A 377 15.99 4.71 21.95
CA ALA A 377 14.58 4.34 22.11
C ALA A 377 13.64 5.56 22.11
N ASP A 378 14.06 6.67 22.72
CA ASP A 378 13.27 7.91 22.75
C ASP A 378 13.11 8.51 21.35
N GLU A 379 14.18 8.51 20.55
CA GLU A 379 14.14 8.95 19.15
C GLU A 379 13.24 8.05 18.29
N ILE A 380 13.27 6.73 18.50
CA ILE A 380 12.33 5.80 17.84
C ILE A 380 10.87 6.14 18.21
N LEU A 381 10.59 6.49 19.47
CA LEU A 381 9.25 6.91 19.91
C LEU A 381 8.82 8.25 19.28
N VAL A 382 9.77 9.17 19.07
CA VAL A 382 9.52 10.41 18.32
C VAL A 382 9.10 10.09 16.88
N LEU A 383 9.86 9.23 16.18
CA LEU A 383 9.55 8.82 14.80
C LEU A 383 8.21 8.09 14.69
N LYS A 384 7.83 7.28 15.68
CA LYS A 384 6.49 6.67 15.75
C LYS A 384 5.38 7.70 15.88
N GLY A 385 5.62 8.81 16.58
CA GLY A 385 4.67 9.92 16.63
C GLY A 385 4.53 10.63 15.29
N VAL A 386 5.65 10.85 14.59
CA VAL A 386 5.67 11.42 13.24
C VAL A 386 4.91 10.53 12.26
N GLU A 387 5.16 9.22 12.29
CA GLU A 387 4.47 8.22 11.47
C GLU A 387 2.95 8.23 11.70
N GLU A 388 2.50 8.18 12.96
CA GLU A 388 1.07 8.19 13.28
C GLU A 388 0.35 9.45 12.74
N VAL A 389 1.00 10.62 12.83
CA VAL A 389 0.43 11.85 12.29
C VAL A 389 0.47 11.87 10.76
N LEU A 390 1.56 11.43 10.14
CA LEU A 390 1.68 11.30 8.68
C LEU A 390 0.57 10.39 8.12
N ASP A 391 0.32 9.26 8.78
CA ASP A 391 -0.70 8.28 8.41
C ASP A 391 -2.11 8.88 8.45
N ARG A 392 -2.41 9.62 9.52
CA ARG A 392 -3.70 10.28 9.70
C ARG A 392 -3.93 11.45 8.76
N THR A 393 -2.85 12.08 8.28
CA THR A 393 -2.91 13.31 7.51
C THR A 393 -2.59 13.07 6.04
N TRP A 394 -1.31 13.06 5.66
CA TRP A 394 -0.83 12.91 4.28
C TRP A 394 -1.27 11.60 3.64
N ASN A 395 -0.98 10.44 4.27
CA ASN A 395 -1.30 9.13 3.69
C ASN A 395 -2.80 8.87 3.66
N SER A 396 -3.54 9.50 4.58
CA SER A 396 -5.00 9.51 4.52
C SER A 396 -5.53 10.25 3.28
N GLY A 397 -4.69 11.06 2.63
CA GLY A 397 -4.88 12.01 1.53
C GLY A 397 -5.88 13.14 1.79
N ARG A 398 -6.47 13.21 2.99
CA ARG A 398 -7.62 14.08 3.29
C ARG A 398 -7.24 15.55 3.42
N LEU A 399 -5.96 15.86 3.57
CA LEU A 399 -5.45 17.17 3.97
C LEU A 399 -4.41 17.72 2.98
N ASN A 400 -4.53 17.30 1.71
CA ASN A 400 -3.83 17.81 0.52
C ASN A 400 -3.35 19.25 0.66
N LEU A 401 -4.34 20.14 0.54
CA LEU A 401 -4.15 21.57 0.40
C LEU A 401 -3.73 22.20 1.72
N THR A 402 -4.26 21.69 2.83
CA THR A 402 -3.94 22.13 4.18
C THR A 402 -2.46 21.89 4.47
N LEU A 403 -1.93 20.70 4.20
CA LEU A 403 -0.53 20.35 4.47
C LEU A 403 0.43 21.13 3.55
N ASP A 404 0.08 21.33 2.27
CA ASP A 404 0.87 22.16 1.35
C ASP A 404 0.90 23.64 1.75
N TYR A 405 -0.15 24.11 2.44
CA TYR A 405 -0.15 25.45 3.05
C TYR A 405 0.69 25.48 4.33
N LEU A 406 0.46 24.54 5.26
CA LEU A 406 1.12 24.51 6.56
C LEU A 406 2.64 24.36 6.46
N VAL A 407 3.13 23.52 5.55
CA VAL A 407 4.57 23.25 5.42
C VAL A 407 5.42 24.50 5.13
N LYS A 408 4.80 25.58 4.63
CA LYS A 408 5.46 26.87 4.34
C LYS A 408 5.86 27.64 5.61
N PHE A 409 5.32 27.27 6.76
CA PHE A 409 5.57 27.90 8.06
C PHE A 409 6.58 27.14 8.93
N PHE A 410 7.20 26.09 8.38
CA PHE A 410 8.19 25.25 9.07
C PHE A 410 9.47 25.17 8.22
N ASP A 411 10.60 24.93 8.89
CA ASP A 411 11.90 24.80 8.23
C ASP A 411 11.95 23.61 7.26
N SER A 412 11.22 22.54 7.58
CA SER A 412 11.09 21.37 6.72
C SER A 412 9.79 20.59 6.98
N PRO A 413 9.37 19.73 6.02
CA PRO A 413 8.23 18.83 6.23
C PRO A 413 8.33 18.01 7.51
N PHE A 414 9.51 17.44 7.80
CA PHE A 414 9.72 16.67 9.03
C PHE A 414 9.45 17.48 10.30
N ASP A 415 9.91 18.74 10.36
CA ASP A 415 9.71 19.61 11.52
C ASP A 415 8.22 19.88 11.77
N MET A 416 7.44 20.09 10.70
CA MET A 416 5.98 20.21 10.79
C MET A 416 5.34 18.97 11.42
N TYR A 417 5.69 17.76 10.94
CA TYR A 417 5.11 16.53 11.49
C TYR A 417 5.60 16.22 12.90
N HIS A 418 6.85 16.55 13.21
CA HIS A 418 7.43 16.42 14.54
C HIS A 418 6.66 17.26 15.56
N ASP A 419 6.46 18.55 15.26
CA ASP A 419 5.77 19.48 16.16
C ASP A 419 4.28 19.14 16.28
N MET A 420 3.64 18.75 15.17
CA MET A 420 2.26 18.28 15.17
C MET A 420 2.10 17.01 16.01
N ALA A 421 3.04 16.06 15.93
CA ALA A 421 3.04 14.86 16.78
C ALA A 421 3.23 15.21 18.26
N GLY A 422 4.09 16.18 18.58
CA GLY A 422 4.21 16.75 19.93
C GLY A 422 2.88 17.27 20.46
N PHE A 423 2.21 18.13 19.67
CA PHE A 423 0.90 18.69 20.01
C PHE A 423 -0.17 17.61 20.22
N PHE A 424 -0.23 16.60 19.34
CA PHE A 424 -1.20 15.51 19.46
C PHE A 424 -0.95 14.67 20.71
N ARG A 425 0.32 14.48 21.10
CA ARG A 425 0.71 13.75 22.31
C ARG A 425 0.29 14.51 23.57
N GLU A 426 0.56 15.80 23.65
CA GLU A 426 0.18 16.65 24.79
C GLU A 426 -1.34 16.69 25.02
N ARG A 427 -2.13 16.60 23.95
CA ARG A 427 -3.61 16.51 24.02
C ARG A 427 -4.13 15.09 24.28
N GLY A 428 -3.25 14.10 24.41
CA GLY A 428 -3.62 12.69 24.58
C GLY A 428 -4.35 12.09 23.38
N ARG A 429 -4.17 12.65 22.18
CA ARG A 429 -4.90 12.27 20.95
C ARG A 429 -4.08 11.47 19.95
N LEU A 430 -2.76 11.37 20.14
CA LEU A 430 -1.85 10.70 19.20
C LEU A 430 -2.31 9.28 18.82
N TYR A 431 -2.55 8.41 19.81
CA TYR A 431 -2.95 7.01 19.56
C TYR A 431 -4.46 6.74 19.71
N GLN A 432 -5.27 7.77 19.94
CA GLN A 432 -6.71 7.59 20.07
C GLN A 432 -7.39 7.59 18.69
N PRO A 433 -8.42 6.77 18.45
CA PRO A 433 -9.24 6.88 17.25
C PRO A 433 -9.87 8.27 17.15
N LEU A 434 -9.76 8.91 15.98
CA LEU A 434 -10.36 10.22 15.69
C LEU A 434 -11.32 10.12 14.52
N SER A 435 -12.48 10.77 14.63
CA SER A 435 -13.33 11.04 13.46
C SER A 435 -12.64 12.04 12.54
N ALA A 436 -13.04 12.06 11.26
CA ALA A 436 -12.52 13.04 10.29
C ALA A 436 -12.71 14.47 10.80
N GLU A 437 -13.89 14.81 11.33
CA GLU A 437 -14.15 16.16 11.89
C GLU A 437 -13.19 16.50 13.04
N ASN A 438 -12.98 15.58 13.99
CA ASN A 438 -12.10 15.83 15.13
C ASN A 438 -10.62 15.94 14.71
N LEU A 439 -10.20 15.20 13.68
CA LEU A 439 -8.87 15.36 13.10
C LEU A 439 -8.67 16.76 12.52
N PHE A 440 -9.62 17.24 11.71
CA PHE A 440 -9.56 18.61 11.15
C PHE A 440 -9.56 19.66 12.27
N ARG A 441 -10.40 19.50 13.29
CA ARG A 441 -10.41 20.41 14.45
C ARG A 441 -9.06 20.45 15.14
N LEU A 442 -8.45 19.29 15.40
CA LEU A 442 -7.16 19.19 16.08
C LEU A 442 -6.03 19.83 15.25
N ILE A 443 -6.04 19.66 13.94
CA ILE A 443 -5.08 20.30 13.03
C ILE A 443 -5.26 21.81 13.02
N ARG A 444 -6.50 22.31 13.04
CA ARG A 444 -6.76 23.75 13.13
C ARG A 444 -6.29 24.34 14.46
N GLU A 445 -6.52 23.63 15.57
CA GLU A 445 -6.01 24.02 16.89
C GLU A 445 -4.47 24.07 16.90
N PHE A 446 -3.81 23.05 16.36
CA PHE A 446 -2.35 23.04 16.18
C PHE A 446 -1.88 24.23 15.34
N SER A 447 -2.50 24.44 14.18
CA SER A 447 -2.15 25.52 13.25
C SER A 447 -2.31 26.90 13.90
N SER A 448 -3.28 27.07 14.80
CA SER A 448 -3.48 28.33 15.52
C SER A 448 -2.34 28.67 16.50
N THR A 449 -1.49 27.70 16.85
CA THR A 449 -0.29 27.91 17.66
C THR A 449 0.94 28.33 16.84
N VAL A 450 0.86 28.24 15.51
CA VAL A 450 1.96 28.55 14.59
C VAL A 450 1.86 30.01 14.15
N GLY A 451 2.96 30.76 14.33
CA GLY A 451 3.02 32.18 13.96
C GLY A 451 2.96 32.41 12.45
N GLY A 452 2.30 33.50 12.03
CA GLY A 452 2.27 33.94 10.63
C GLY A 452 1.18 33.32 9.76
N ILE A 453 0.42 32.36 10.27
CA ILE A 453 -0.69 31.73 9.54
C ILE A 453 -1.87 32.71 9.37
N ASP A 454 -2.34 32.83 8.13
CA ASP A 454 -3.62 33.50 7.82
C ASP A 454 -4.76 32.51 8.01
N LEU A 455 -5.57 32.72 9.06
CA LEU A 455 -6.66 31.80 9.43
C LEU A 455 -7.71 31.66 8.34
N LEU A 456 -7.97 32.71 7.55
CA LEU A 456 -8.92 32.63 6.44
C LEU A 456 -8.40 31.70 5.34
N SER A 457 -7.12 31.81 4.97
CA SER A 457 -6.49 30.89 4.01
C SER A 457 -6.40 29.46 4.52
N LEU A 458 -6.03 29.27 5.79
CA LEU A 458 -6.02 27.94 6.42
C LEU A 458 -7.41 27.29 6.35
N ASP A 459 -8.42 27.98 6.89
CA ASP A 459 -9.78 27.43 6.97
C ASP A 459 -10.37 27.20 5.58
N SER A 460 -9.97 28.01 4.57
CA SER A 460 -10.36 27.81 3.17
C SER A 460 -9.78 26.52 2.59
N CYS A 461 -8.49 26.24 2.83
CA CYS A 461 -7.85 24.99 2.44
C CYS A 461 -8.50 23.79 3.15
N MET A 462 -8.71 23.90 4.46
CA MET A 462 -9.33 22.85 5.26
C MET A 462 -10.78 22.57 4.85
N ALA A 463 -11.57 23.59 4.55
CA ALA A 463 -12.95 23.40 4.10
C ALA A 463 -13.00 22.67 2.75
N LEU A 464 -12.08 22.98 1.85
CA LEU A 464 -11.98 22.31 0.54
C LEU A 464 -11.55 20.86 0.69
N ASP A 465 -10.50 20.61 1.46
CA ASP A 465 -10.01 19.27 1.81
C ASP A 465 -11.10 18.40 2.46
N TYR A 466 -11.86 18.98 3.41
CA TYR A 466 -12.97 18.31 4.09
C TYR A 466 -14.10 17.97 3.11
N ALA A 467 -14.46 18.91 2.24
CA ALA A 467 -15.49 18.73 1.23
C ALA A 467 -15.15 17.63 0.22
N CYS A 468 -13.91 17.59 -0.27
CA CYS A 468 -13.46 16.60 -1.24
C CYS A 468 -13.28 15.20 -0.65
N SER A 469 -13.12 15.10 0.67
CA SER A 469 -12.85 13.84 1.36
C SER A 469 -14.11 13.08 1.78
N LEU A 470 -15.29 13.71 1.77
CA LEU A 470 -16.52 13.13 2.31
C LEU A 470 -17.64 13.09 1.26
N LYS A 471 -18.48 12.05 1.30
CA LYS A 471 -19.55 11.84 0.31
C LYS A 471 -20.69 12.86 0.39
N ASN A 472 -20.95 13.43 1.58
CA ASN A 472 -22.00 14.43 1.82
C ASN A 472 -21.47 15.46 2.84
N PRO A 473 -20.57 16.37 2.44
CA PRO A 473 -19.92 17.25 3.39
C PRO A 473 -20.87 18.36 3.86
N VAL A 474 -21.14 18.40 5.17
CA VAL A 474 -21.57 19.63 5.85
C VAL A 474 -20.31 20.24 6.44
N ILE A 475 -19.96 21.45 6.00
CA ILE A 475 -18.74 22.13 6.49
C ILE A 475 -18.92 22.40 8.00
N PRO A 476 -18.00 21.91 8.85
CA PRO A 476 -18.07 22.14 10.29
C PRO A 476 -18.03 23.62 10.65
N GLU A 477 -18.76 24.00 11.70
CA GLU A 477 -18.87 25.39 12.17
C GLU A 477 -17.51 26.03 12.48
N PHE A 478 -16.56 25.25 13.01
CA PHE A 478 -15.23 25.78 13.34
C PHE A 478 -14.43 26.24 12.10
N LEU A 479 -14.78 25.80 10.89
CA LEU A 479 -14.17 26.25 9.64
C LEU A 479 -14.84 27.49 9.06
N THR A 480 -16.06 27.85 9.51
CA THR A 480 -16.76 29.06 9.03
C THR A 480 -16.41 30.30 9.85
N CYS A 481 -15.79 30.14 11.02
CA CYS A 481 -15.48 31.24 11.95
C CYS A 481 -14.54 32.32 11.38
N SER A 482 -13.70 32.01 10.39
CA SER A 482 -12.75 32.96 9.77
C SER A 482 -13.31 33.68 8.54
N GLY A 483 -14.55 33.40 8.14
CA GLY A 483 -15.19 34.02 6.97
C GLY A 483 -15.38 33.09 5.76
N VAL A 484 -14.98 31.81 5.86
CA VAL A 484 -15.35 30.79 4.87
C VAL A 484 -16.86 30.57 4.89
N ARG A 485 -17.50 30.53 3.73
CA ARG A 485 -18.95 30.30 3.62
C ARG A 485 -19.23 29.15 2.66
N ALA A 486 -20.05 28.20 3.10
CA ALA A 486 -20.72 27.28 2.20
C ALA A 486 -21.93 28.01 1.61
N LEU A 487 -21.93 28.20 0.29
CA LEU A 487 -22.99 28.89 -0.44
C LEU A 487 -24.00 27.89 -1.01
N ASP A 488 -25.23 28.34 -1.25
CA ASP A 488 -26.22 27.51 -1.93
C ASP A 488 -25.86 27.38 -3.42
N GLY A 489 -25.23 26.25 -3.77
CA GLY A 489 -24.87 25.94 -5.15
C GLY A 489 -26.06 25.94 -6.10
N LYS A 490 -27.28 25.65 -5.62
CA LYS A 490 -28.49 25.69 -6.45
C LYS A 490 -28.80 27.11 -6.90
N GLU A 491 -28.86 28.05 -5.97
CA GLU A 491 -29.19 29.46 -6.26
C GLU A 491 -28.16 30.06 -7.24
N ILE A 492 -26.89 29.78 -7.00
CA ILE A 492 -25.79 30.26 -7.84
C ILE A 492 -25.90 29.68 -9.25
N LEU A 493 -26.12 28.38 -9.39
CA LEU A 493 -26.13 27.74 -10.70
C LEU A 493 -27.42 28.01 -11.48
N GLU A 494 -28.56 28.19 -10.82
CA GLU A 494 -29.78 28.67 -11.45
C GLU A 494 -29.60 30.09 -12.02
N SER A 495 -28.87 30.96 -11.31
CA SER A 495 -28.55 32.32 -11.76
C SER A 495 -27.58 32.36 -12.96
N LEU A 496 -26.64 31.40 -13.04
CA LEU A 496 -25.63 31.34 -14.10
C LEU A 496 -26.12 30.66 -15.39
N THR A 497 -27.02 29.68 -15.28
CA THR A 497 -27.41 28.83 -16.43
C THR A 497 -28.77 29.14 -17.02
N GLY A 498 -29.55 30.05 -16.45
CA GLY A 498 -30.86 30.45 -17.00
C GLY A 498 -31.84 29.27 -17.11
N GLU A 499 -32.07 28.57 -16.00
CA GLU A 499 -32.91 27.37 -15.86
C GLU A 499 -32.50 26.12 -16.68
N ARG A 500 -31.43 26.18 -17.50
CA ARG A 500 -30.92 25.06 -18.31
C ARG A 500 -30.07 24.04 -17.55
N TRP A 501 -30.44 23.70 -16.31
CA TRP A 501 -29.66 22.74 -15.51
C TRP A 501 -30.47 21.56 -14.98
N ARG A 502 -29.94 20.35 -15.17
CA ARG A 502 -30.63 19.11 -14.81
C ARG A 502 -30.68 18.93 -13.29
N LYS A 503 -31.86 18.57 -12.78
CA LYS A 503 -32.15 18.33 -11.36
C LYS A 503 -31.19 17.31 -10.70
N GLU A 504 -30.57 16.43 -11.49
CA GLU A 504 -29.59 15.42 -11.08
C GLU A 504 -28.25 15.97 -10.56
N HIS A 505 -27.85 17.16 -10.98
CA HIS A 505 -26.60 17.80 -10.53
C HIS A 505 -26.78 18.64 -9.25
N ARG A 506 -28.02 18.97 -8.86
CA ARG A 506 -28.34 19.80 -7.68
C ARG A 506 -27.84 19.23 -6.35
N LYS A 507 -27.66 17.91 -6.25
CA LYS A 507 -27.15 17.23 -5.05
C LYS A 507 -25.64 16.98 -5.08
N ARG A 508 -24.96 17.38 -6.16
CA ARG A 508 -23.57 17.00 -6.45
C ARG A 508 -22.59 18.16 -6.35
N ILE A 509 -23.06 19.40 -6.37
CA ILE A 509 -22.18 20.58 -6.39
C ILE A 509 -22.22 21.32 -5.06
N LEU A 510 -21.05 21.43 -4.41
CA LEU A 510 -20.81 22.32 -3.27
C LEU A 510 -20.11 23.59 -3.78
N VAL A 511 -20.51 24.74 -3.26
CA VAL A 511 -19.85 26.02 -3.55
C VAL A 511 -19.30 26.59 -2.25
N LEU A 512 -17.99 26.85 -2.20
CA LEU A 512 -17.33 27.47 -1.06
C LEU A 512 -16.82 28.85 -1.46
N SER A 513 -17.06 29.86 -0.63
CA SER A 513 -16.32 31.14 -0.71
C SER A 513 -15.27 31.22 0.38
N GLY A 514 -14.10 31.72 0.03
CA GLY A 514 -12.96 31.87 0.94
C GLY A 514 -11.78 32.52 0.23
N ARG A 515 -10.58 32.39 0.80
CA ARG A 515 -9.34 32.92 0.20
C ARG A 515 -8.31 31.82 0.10
N LEU A 516 -8.14 31.27 -1.09
CA LEU A 516 -7.00 30.38 -1.33
C LEU A 516 -5.72 31.21 -1.50
N PRO A 517 -4.58 30.78 -0.91
CA PRO A 517 -3.33 31.52 -0.98
C PRO A 517 -2.84 31.68 -2.44
N ALA A 518 -2.44 32.91 -2.80
CA ALA A 518 -2.15 33.33 -4.18
C ALA A 518 -0.92 32.66 -4.84
N THR A 519 -0.17 31.83 -4.12
CA THR A 519 1.08 31.22 -4.61
C THR A 519 1.17 29.74 -4.28
N GLY A 520 1.29 28.91 -5.31
CA GLY A 520 1.89 27.58 -5.22
C GLY A 520 1.05 26.48 -4.57
N LEU A 521 -0.27 26.65 -4.44
CA LEU A 521 -1.14 25.48 -4.32
C LEU A 521 -1.23 24.86 -5.69
N SER A 522 -0.32 23.94 -5.97
CA SER A 522 -0.53 23.13 -7.14
C SER A 522 -1.69 22.19 -6.84
N LEU A 523 -2.80 22.36 -7.57
CA LEU A 523 -3.74 21.27 -7.80
C LEU A 523 -3.04 20.24 -8.70
N HIS A 524 -1.88 19.73 -8.27
CA HIS A 524 -1.25 18.58 -8.88
C HIS A 524 -2.18 17.39 -8.64
N ASN A 525 -2.46 16.65 -9.71
CA ASN A 525 -3.25 15.42 -9.76
C ASN A 525 -4.77 15.50 -9.89
N THR A 526 -5.39 16.65 -10.16
CA THR A 526 -6.75 16.62 -10.74
C THR A 526 -6.64 16.31 -12.23
N GLY A 527 -6.56 15.03 -12.58
CA GLY A 527 -6.45 14.59 -13.97
C GLY A 527 -7.62 15.10 -14.84
N LYS A 528 -7.30 16.01 -15.78
CA LYS A 528 -7.85 16.20 -17.15
C LYS A 528 -7.65 17.68 -17.57
N ASN A 529 -6.72 17.95 -18.49
CA ASN A 529 -7.09 18.18 -19.90
C ASN A 529 -8.43 17.54 -20.29
N LEU A 530 -9.54 18.20 -19.93
CA LEU A 530 -10.83 17.94 -20.53
C LEU A 530 -10.82 18.55 -21.94
N GLN A 531 -10.58 17.72 -22.95
CA GLN A 531 -11.13 18.02 -24.27
C GLN A 531 -12.64 18.03 -24.11
N VAL A 532 -13.24 19.22 -24.22
CA VAL A 532 -14.68 19.35 -24.47
C VAL A 532 -14.89 18.80 -25.87
N SER A 533 -15.41 17.57 -25.96
CA SER A 533 -15.97 17.05 -27.21
C SER A 533 -17.25 17.82 -27.51
N GLY A 534 -17.10 18.99 -28.13
CA GLY A 534 -18.19 19.75 -28.72
C GLY A 534 -18.73 19.02 -29.95
N MET A 535 -20.05 18.96 -30.03
CA MET A 535 -20.82 18.63 -31.24
C MET A 535 -20.16 19.26 -32.49
N LYS A 536 -19.85 18.43 -33.49
CA LYS A 536 -19.61 18.93 -34.84
C LYS A 536 -20.93 18.94 -35.60
N GLU A 537 -21.47 20.15 -35.78
CA GLU A 537 -22.14 20.51 -37.02
C GLU A 537 -21.09 20.56 -38.16
N GLU A 538 -21.56 20.28 -39.38
CA GLU A 538 -20.79 20.16 -40.62
C GLU A 538 -20.08 21.46 -41.03
N GLY A 539 -18.90 21.35 -41.69
CA GLY A 539 -18.27 22.48 -42.42
C GLY A 539 -16.75 22.42 -42.62
N ASP A 540 -16.32 21.82 -43.75
CA ASP A 540 -15.14 21.99 -44.63
C ASP A 540 -13.67 22.21 -44.12
N PRO A 541 -12.63 21.75 -44.86
CA PRO A 541 -11.25 21.57 -44.40
C PRO A 541 -10.29 22.72 -44.82
N GLY A 542 -9.32 23.06 -43.98
CA GLY A 542 -8.27 24.00 -44.36
C GLY A 542 -7.22 24.29 -43.29
N ASN A 543 -6.12 23.54 -43.35
CA ASN A 543 -4.72 23.97 -43.15
C ASN A 543 -4.22 24.55 -41.78
N ASN A 544 -3.39 23.73 -41.13
CA ASN A 544 -2.09 24.01 -40.48
C ASN A 544 -1.90 25.10 -39.41
N GLY A 545 -1.51 24.63 -38.21
CA GLY A 545 -0.74 25.40 -37.22
C GLY A 545 -0.90 24.87 -35.79
N VAL A 546 -0.21 23.78 -35.41
CA VAL A 546 -0.22 23.30 -34.02
C VAL A 546 0.73 24.16 -33.17
N ASN A 547 0.18 25.16 -32.49
CA ASN A 547 0.84 25.81 -31.37
C ASN A 547 0.48 25.06 -30.07
N HIS A 548 1.47 24.35 -29.50
CA HIS A 548 1.37 23.78 -28.17
C HIS A 548 1.40 24.90 -27.12
N SER A 549 0.23 25.32 -26.62
CA SER A 549 0.15 26.13 -25.40
C SER A 549 -0.12 25.21 -24.21
N VAL A 550 0.85 25.18 -23.29
CA VAL A 550 0.72 24.63 -21.95
C VAL A 550 -0.24 25.54 -21.19
N PHE A 551 -1.47 25.10 -20.96
CA PHE A 551 -2.37 25.81 -20.06
C PHE A 551 -1.93 25.49 -18.62
N GLU A 552 -1.20 26.42 -18.01
CA GLU A 552 -1.04 26.48 -16.56
C GLU A 552 -2.42 26.43 -15.91
N ASN A 553 -2.65 25.52 -14.96
CA ASN A 553 -3.77 25.56 -14.02
C ASN A 553 -3.61 26.78 -13.11
N ARG A 554 -3.77 27.98 -13.67
CA ARG A 554 -4.10 29.18 -12.90
C ARG A 554 -5.57 29.02 -12.55
N MET A 555 -5.89 29.00 -11.26
CA MET A 555 -7.22 29.41 -10.83
C MET A 555 -7.58 30.66 -11.64
N LEU A 556 -8.71 30.61 -12.35
CA LEU A 556 -9.31 31.80 -12.92
C LEU A 556 -9.75 32.67 -11.74
N ILE A 557 -8.80 33.41 -11.16
CA ILE A 557 -9.07 34.72 -10.60
C ILE A 557 -9.39 35.54 -11.83
N ASP A 558 -10.67 35.56 -12.22
CA ASP A 558 -11.11 36.42 -13.29
C ASP A 558 -10.79 37.87 -12.89
N ARG A 559 -9.82 38.47 -13.61
CA ARG A 559 -9.64 39.92 -13.64
C ARG A 559 -10.37 40.48 -14.86
N ALA A 560 -11.64 40.15 -15.05
CA ALA A 560 -12.51 40.86 -15.99
C ALA A 560 -13.36 41.88 -15.23
N GLY A 561 -13.30 43.11 -15.70
CA GLY A 561 -13.90 44.27 -15.08
C GLY A 561 -15.42 44.17 -14.85
N ASN A 562 -15.85 44.81 -13.77
CA ASN A 562 -17.19 45.36 -13.55
C ASN A 562 -18.39 44.40 -13.37
N LYS A 563 -18.22 43.26 -12.68
CA LYS A 563 -19.30 42.68 -11.85
C LYS A 563 -18.77 42.20 -10.48
N PRO A 564 -19.26 42.67 -9.32
CA PRO A 564 -18.52 42.55 -8.06
C PRO A 564 -18.68 41.27 -7.20
N ASP A 565 -19.35 40.19 -7.64
CA ASP A 565 -19.85 39.18 -6.67
C ASP A 565 -19.45 37.71 -6.87
N ILE A 566 -18.67 37.35 -7.89
CA ILE A 566 -18.44 35.93 -8.27
C ILE A 566 -16.97 35.46 -8.11
N THR A 567 -16.02 36.36 -7.83
CA THR A 567 -14.57 36.11 -8.01
C THR A 567 -13.84 35.35 -6.90
N ASP A 568 -14.51 34.89 -5.84
CA ASP A 568 -13.88 34.20 -4.69
C ASP A 568 -14.58 32.86 -4.35
N ARG A 569 -15.04 32.11 -5.37
CA ARG A 569 -15.82 30.86 -5.17
C ARG A 569 -15.16 29.65 -5.81
N VAL A 570 -15.19 28.51 -5.10
CA VAL A 570 -14.73 27.21 -5.59
C VAL A 570 -15.92 26.27 -5.69
N PHE A 571 -16.09 25.68 -6.87
CA PHE A 571 -17.08 24.64 -7.12
C PHE A 571 -16.45 23.25 -6.91
N ILE A 572 -17.24 22.31 -6.39
CA ILE A 572 -16.79 20.94 -6.12
C ILE A 572 -17.88 19.98 -6.57
N ASP A 573 -17.59 19.15 -7.58
CA ASP A 573 -18.45 18.01 -7.94
C ASP A 573 -18.10 16.79 -7.09
N VAL A 574 -18.87 16.55 -6.02
CA VAL A 574 -18.64 15.44 -5.10
C VAL A 574 -18.90 14.06 -5.72
N ALA A 575 -19.48 13.99 -6.91
CA ALA A 575 -19.71 12.73 -7.63
C ALA A 575 -18.57 12.37 -8.58
N HIS A 576 -17.67 13.31 -8.91
CA HIS A 576 -16.53 13.04 -9.77
C HIS A 576 -15.35 12.52 -8.93
N ILE A 577 -15.22 11.20 -8.86
CA ILE A 577 -14.17 10.53 -8.10
C ILE A 577 -12.94 10.29 -8.97
N ASP A 578 -11.79 10.76 -8.50
CA ASP A 578 -10.48 10.45 -9.05
C ASP A 578 -10.20 8.94 -8.92
N PRO A 579 -9.91 8.22 -10.01
CA PRO A 579 -9.68 6.78 -9.97
C PRO A 579 -8.34 6.37 -9.34
N VAL A 580 -7.39 7.30 -9.19
CA VAL A 580 -6.07 7.11 -8.57
C VAL A 580 -6.13 7.33 -7.07
N THR A 581 -6.82 8.38 -6.63
CA THR A 581 -6.88 8.78 -5.21
C THR A 581 -8.16 8.34 -4.51
N GLY A 582 -9.21 7.99 -5.26
CA GLY A 582 -10.51 7.60 -4.74
C GLY A 582 -11.33 8.76 -4.15
N ARG A 583 -10.99 10.02 -4.46
CA ARG A 583 -11.58 11.24 -3.87
C ARG A 583 -12.39 12.07 -4.85
N ALA A 584 -13.29 12.88 -4.33
CA ALA A 584 -13.92 13.92 -5.14
C ALA A 584 -12.89 14.95 -5.59
N VAL A 585 -12.92 15.27 -6.88
CA VAL A 585 -12.01 16.25 -7.49
C VAL A 585 -12.62 17.64 -7.34
N PRO A 586 -11.92 18.63 -6.74
CA PRO A 586 -12.31 20.03 -6.87
C PRO A 586 -12.39 20.40 -8.35
N THR A 587 -13.57 20.73 -8.84
CA THR A 587 -13.77 21.13 -10.23
C THR A 587 -14.08 22.61 -10.28
N ALA A 588 -13.14 23.40 -10.78
CA ALA A 588 -13.44 24.74 -11.25
C ALA A 588 -14.33 24.60 -12.50
N VAL A 589 -15.65 24.53 -12.31
CA VAL A 589 -16.58 24.63 -13.44
C VAL A 589 -16.72 26.12 -13.78
N PHE A 590 -16.37 26.46 -15.02
CA PHE A 590 -16.98 27.57 -15.75
C PHE A 590 -17.72 27.00 -16.96
#